data_AF-A0A4Q3RE74-F1
#
_entry.id   AF-A0A4Q3RE74-F1
#
_cell.length_a   1.000
_cell.length_b   1.000
_cell.length_c   1.000
_cell.angle_alpha   90.00
_cell.angle_beta   90.00
_cell.angle_gamma   90.00
#
_symmetry.space_group_name_H-M   'P 1'
#
loop_
_entity.id
_entity.type
_entity.pdbx_description
1 polymer ?
#
loop_
_entity_poly.entity_id
_entity_poly.type
_entity_poly.pdbx_seq_one_letter_code
_entity_poly.pdbx_strand_id
1 'polypeptide(L)'
;MKKIFFLLAAGSFVFAGCTKTSVDTEADLSTGREAELPVQRNCYTAEVYQEQLKADPSLAQKTAAIERFTKEFADNPSAYRLVNGVIEIPVVFNVIYNTAVQNISNAQLQSQVDVLNEDFAATNTDYNASNVYNGVKAGEINIRFVLDAVVRKSSTKKSWRTDDAMKFASSGGINATSPTTKLNIWVVNKMVAQGSTILGYAQFPGGATATDGVVLGYNFTGRTGSVSAPYNKGRTATHEVGHWLNLRHIWGDA
;
A
#
# COMPACT_ATOMS: atom_id res chain seq x y z
N MET A 1 -28.34 -11.53 -72.12
CA MET A 1 -28.40 -10.57 -70.99
C MET A 1 -29.58 -10.94 -70.10
N LYS A 2 -29.36 -10.90 -68.77
CA LYS A 2 -30.34 -11.05 -67.67
C LYS A 2 -30.58 -12.47 -67.11
N LYS A 3 -29.74 -12.75 -66.09
CA LYS A 3 -29.98 -13.36 -64.77
C LYS A 3 -30.72 -14.71 -64.69
N ILE A 4 -29.91 -15.74 -64.44
CA ILE A 4 -30.26 -17.01 -63.80
C ILE A 4 -30.33 -16.77 -62.29
N PHE A 5 -31.38 -17.22 -61.61
CA PHE A 5 -31.31 -17.72 -60.22
C PHE A 5 -32.42 -18.73 -59.94
N PHE A 6 -32.04 -19.77 -59.21
CA PHE A 6 -32.67 -21.08 -59.02
C PHE A 6 -33.94 -21.06 -58.15
N LEU A 7 -34.77 -22.07 -58.42
CA LEU A 7 -35.99 -22.50 -57.77
C LEU A 7 -35.72 -23.42 -56.54
N LEU A 8 -36.72 -23.44 -55.64
CA LEU A 8 -37.14 -24.54 -54.73
C LEU A 8 -36.15 -25.01 -53.64
N ALA A 9 -36.55 -25.54 -52.49
CA ALA A 9 -37.84 -25.79 -51.85
C ALA A 9 -37.57 -26.17 -50.38
N ALA A 10 -38.64 -26.10 -49.60
CA ALA A 10 -38.73 -26.46 -48.20
C ALA A 10 -38.27 -27.89 -47.87
N GLY A 11 -37.62 -28.02 -46.71
CA GLY A 11 -37.49 -29.27 -45.97
C GLY A 11 -37.94 -29.04 -44.52
N SER A 12 -39.14 -29.51 -44.19
CA SER A 12 -39.61 -29.72 -42.82
C SER A 12 -39.51 -31.21 -42.52
N PHE A 13 -38.87 -31.62 -41.42
CA PHE A 13 -39.25 -32.85 -40.68
C PHE A 13 -38.71 -32.81 -39.23
N VAL A 14 -39.66 -32.59 -38.31
CA VAL A 14 -39.93 -33.32 -37.05
C VAL A 14 -38.97 -33.24 -35.84
N PHE A 15 -39.53 -32.54 -34.84
CA PHE A 15 -39.50 -32.73 -33.39
C PHE A 15 -38.83 -33.98 -32.78
N ALA A 16 -37.98 -33.72 -31.78
CA ALA A 16 -37.88 -34.51 -30.55
C ALA A 16 -37.85 -33.55 -29.36
N GLY A 17 -38.83 -33.69 -28.47
CA GLY A 17 -39.03 -32.80 -27.32
C GLY A 17 -38.10 -33.11 -26.15
N CYS A 18 -37.83 -32.06 -25.37
CA CYS A 18 -37.53 -32.14 -23.95
C CYS A 18 -38.19 -30.93 -23.28
N THR A 19 -39.29 -31.19 -22.60
CA THR A 19 -39.96 -30.26 -21.71
C THR A 19 -39.08 -30.00 -20.49
N LYS A 20 -38.67 -28.74 -20.29
CA LYS A 20 -38.39 -28.21 -18.95
C LYS A 20 -39.10 -26.87 -18.78
N THR A 21 -40.15 -26.99 -17.98
CA THR A 21 -40.98 -26.02 -17.29
C THR A 21 -40.39 -24.61 -17.17
N SER A 22 -41.07 -23.64 -17.77
CA SER A 22 -41.00 -22.23 -17.40
C SER A 22 -41.81 -22.00 -16.13
N VAL A 23 -41.19 -21.41 -15.12
CA VAL A 23 -41.88 -20.75 -14.01
C VAL A 23 -41.42 -19.30 -14.05
N ASP A 24 -42.30 -18.43 -14.54
CA ASP A 24 -42.18 -16.99 -14.36
C ASP A 24 -42.91 -16.57 -13.09
N THR A 25 -42.34 -15.54 -12.48
CA THR A 25 -42.90 -14.64 -11.45
C THR A 25 -42.78 -15.11 -10.01
N GLU A 26 -41.95 -14.42 -9.23
CA GLU A 26 -42.39 -13.39 -8.26
C GLU A 26 -41.17 -12.49 -7.94
N ALA A 27 -41.36 -11.18 -8.06
CA ALA A 27 -40.34 -10.18 -7.84
C ALA A 27 -40.11 -9.97 -6.34
N ASP A 28 -38.94 -10.36 -5.83
CA ASP A 28 -38.46 -9.90 -4.54
C ASP A 28 -37.56 -8.67 -4.74
N LEU A 29 -38.13 -7.51 -4.41
CA LEU A 29 -37.44 -6.23 -4.29
C LEU A 29 -36.53 -6.27 -3.05
N SER A 30 -35.41 -6.99 -3.13
CA SER A 30 -34.32 -6.82 -2.17
C SER A 30 -33.28 -5.85 -2.75
N THR A 31 -33.10 -4.77 -2.02
CA THR A 31 -32.18 -3.66 -2.27
C THR A 31 -30.81 -4.13 -2.74
N GLY A 32 -30.42 -3.68 -3.93
CA GLY A 32 -29.09 -3.88 -4.50
C GLY A 32 -28.01 -3.33 -3.56
N ARG A 33 -27.40 -4.22 -2.79
CA ARG A 33 -26.06 -4.01 -2.27
C ARG A 33 -25.12 -4.64 -3.30
N GLU A 34 -24.52 -3.80 -4.14
CA GLU A 34 -23.33 -4.22 -4.89
C GLU A 34 -22.38 -4.86 -3.89
N ALA A 35 -22.11 -6.16 -4.08
CA ALA A 35 -21.04 -6.82 -3.36
C ALA A 35 -19.73 -6.18 -3.83
N GLU A 36 -19.24 -5.22 -3.05
CA GLU A 36 -17.91 -4.64 -3.23
C GLU A 36 -16.92 -5.81 -3.16
N LEU A 37 -16.32 -6.15 -4.31
CA LEU A 37 -15.27 -7.15 -4.39
C LEU A 37 -14.21 -6.82 -3.33
N PRO A 38 -13.64 -7.82 -2.63
CA PRO A 38 -12.61 -7.55 -1.65
C PRO A 38 -11.48 -6.80 -2.34
N VAL A 39 -11.29 -5.54 -1.96
CA VAL A 39 -10.20 -4.71 -2.45
C VAL A 39 -8.93 -5.51 -2.20
N GLN A 40 -8.24 -5.98 -3.23
CA GLN A 40 -6.94 -6.64 -3.09
C GLN A 40 -5.93 -5.61 -2.53
N ARG A 41 -4.97 -6.05 -1.71
CA ARG A 41 -3.91 -5.17 -1.21
C ARG A 41 -3.08 -4.73 -2.41
N ASN A 42 -3.31 -3.51 -2.87
CA ASN A 42 -2.59 -2.90 -3.97
C ASN A 42 -1.53 -1.96 -3.39
N CYS A 43 -0.28 -2.44 -3.33
CA CYS A 43 0.93 -1.67 -3.06
C CYS A 43 1.57 -1.30 -4.40
N TYR A 44 2.05 -0.05 -4.53
CA TYR A 44 2.64 0.48 -5.77
C TYR A 44 4.15 0.76 -5.68
N THR A 45 4.80 0.27 -4.63
CA THR A 45 6.21 0.55 -4.35
C THR A 45 7.13 0.00 -5.44
N ALA A 46 6.84 -1.18 -6.01
CA ALA A 46 7.65 -1.76 -7.07
C ALA A 46 7.58 -0.90 -8.35
N GLU A 47 6.39 -0.46 -8.75
CA GLU A 47 6.17 0.40 -9.91
C GLU A 47 6.85 1.76 -9.73
N VAL A 48 6.69 2.39 -8.56
CA VAL A 48 7.38 3.65 -8.22
C VAL A 48 8.90 3.47 -8.30
N TYR A 49 9.42 2.35 -7.80
CA TYR A 49 10.86 2.05 -7.89
C TYR A 49 11.33 1.89 -9.34
N GLN A 50 10.55 1.25 -10.21
CA GLN A 50 10.88 1.14 -11.63
C GLN A 50 10.85 2.50 -12.35
N GLU A 51 9.90 3.38 -12.00
CA GLU A 51 9.86 4.75 -12.51
C GLU A 51 11.08 5.56 -12.03
N GLN A 52 11.47 5.41 -10.77
CA GLN A 52 12.66 6.04 -10.21
C GLN A 52 13.95 5.54 -10.86
N LEU A 53 14.08 4.23 -11.14
CA LEU A 53 15.22 3.66 -11.87
C LEU A 53 15.32 4.21 -13.29
N LYS A 54 14.19 4.39 -13.97
CA LYS A 54 14.16 5.00 -15.32
C LYS A 54 14.55 6.47 -15.28
N ALA A 55 14.13 7.20 -14.25
CA ALA A 55 14.43 8.62 -14.08
C ALA A 55 15.88 8.88 -13.62
N ASP A 56 16.43 8.02 -12.75
CA ASP A 56 17.80 8.08 -12.24
C ASP A 56 18.46 6.70 -12.28
N PRO A 57 19.17 6.35 -13.37
CA PRO A 57 19.90 5.09 -13.48
C PRO A 57 20.98 4.89 -12.40
N SER A 58 21.45 5.95 -11.72
CA SER A 58 22.41 5.81 -10.61
C SER A 58 21.80 5.09 -9.40
N LEU A 59 20.47 5.06 -9.29
CA LEU A 59 19.75 4.33 -8.25
C LEU A 59 20.11 2.83 -8.28
N ALA A 60 20.33 2.23 -9.46
CA ALA A 60 20.73 0.84 -9.57
C ALA A 60 22.07 0.57 -8.86
N GLN A 61 23.03 1.50 -8.96
CA GLN A 61 24.33 1.40 -8.29
C GLN A 61 24.19 1.55 -6.77
N LYS A 62 23.33 2.47 -6.32
CA LYS A 62 23.03 2.68 -4.90
C LYS A 62 22.37 1.43 -4.29
N THR A 63 21.38 0.85 -4.97
CA THR A 63 20.75 -0.41 -4.55
C THR A 63 21.78 -1.54 -4.49
N ALA A 64 22.64 -1.69 -5.50
CA ALA A 64 23.69 -2.71 -5.48
C ALA A 64 24.70 -2.52 -4.33
N ALA A 65 24.97 -1.27 -3.92
CA ALA A 65 25.80 -0.99 -2.75
C ALA A 65 25.08 -1.36 -1.43
N ILE A 66 23.77 -1.11 -1.32
CA ILE A 66 22.95 -1.50 -0.17
C ILE A 66 22.91 -3.02 -0.03
N GLU A 67 22.67 -3.76 -1.12
CA GLU A 67 22.66 -5.24 -1.08
C GLU A 67 24.02 -5.82 -0.69
N ARG A 68 25.11 -5.20 -1.16
CA ARG A 68 26.47 -5.58 -0.76
C ARG A 68 26.71 -5.35 0.73
N PHE A 69 26.32 -4.18 1.23
CA PHE A 69 26.39 -3.88 2.66
C PHE A 69 25.58 -4.88 3.49
N THR A 70 24.37 -5.22 3.06
CA THR A 70 23.53 -6.24 3.73
C THR A 70 24.21 -7.60 3.76
N LYS A 71 24.87 -8.00 2.66
CA LYS A 71 25.65 -9.25 2.62
C LYS A 71 26.84 -9.21 3.58
N GLU A 72 27.60 -8.12 3.58
CA GLU A 72 28.73 -7.93 4.50
C GLU A 72 28.29 -7.96 5.97
N PHE A 73 27.16 -7.34 6.29
CA PHE A 73 26.55 -7.40 7.62
C PHE A 73 26.15 -8.83 8.00
N ALA A 74 25.51 -9.58 7.09
CA ALA A 74 25.11 -10.96 7.33
C ALA A 74 26.32 -11.89 7.55
N ASP A 75 27.40 -11.68 6.82
CA ASP A 75 28.64 -12.45 6.93
C ASP A 75 29.44 -12.10 8.21
N ASN A 76 29.33 -10.86 8.72
CA ASN A 76 29.98 -10.43 9.96
C ASN A 76 29.13 -9.45 10.80
N PRO A 77 28.09 -9.92 11.50
CA PRO A 77 27.17 -9.05 12.25
C PRO A 77 27.86 -8.37 13.45
N SER A 78 28.95 -8.95 13.95
CA SER A 78 29.70 -8.40 15.09
C SER A 78 30.38 -7.06 14.80
N ALA A 79 30.68 -6.78 13.53
CA ALA A 79 31.29 -5.52 13.09
C ALA A 79 30.32 -4.32 13.12
N TYR A 80 29.02 -4.58 13.24
CA TYR A 80 27.96 -3.57 13.08
C TYR A 80 27.01 -3.53 14.29
N ARG A 81 27.52 -3.86 15.48
CA ARG A 81 26.74 -3.86 16.71
C ARG A 81 26.18 -2.47 17.02
N LEU A 82 24.88 -2.42 17.31
CA LEU A 82 24.23 -1.22 17.81
C LEU A 82 24.69 -0.91 19.23
N VAL A 83 25.24 0.29 19.43
CA VAL A 83 25.46 0.83 20.77
C VAL A 83 24.07 1.14 21.38
N ASN A 84 23.81 0.65 22.59
CA ASN A 84 22.51 0.74 23.29
C ASN A 84 21.37 -0.15 22.73
N GLY A 85 21.63 -0.96 21.70
CA GLY A 85 20.79 -2.11 21.34
C GLY A 85 19.40 -1.82 20.78
N VAL A 86 18.94 -0.58 20.66
CA VAL A 86 17.65 -0.21 20.04
C VAL A 86 17.82 1.01 19.13
N ILE A 87 17.36 0.89 17.88
CA ILE A 87 17.25 2.02 16.94
C ILE A 87 15.90 2.69 17.18
N GLU A 88 15.93 3.92 17.67
CA GLU A 88 14.73 4.76 17.72
C GLU A 88 14.56 5.53 16.40
N ILE A 89 13.39 5.39 15.78
CA ILE A 89 13.01 6.04 14.53
C ILE A 89 11.93 7.09 14.83
N PRO A 90 12.28 8.39 14.81
CA PRO A 90 11.31 9.46 14.92
C PRO A 90 10.40 9.49 13.68
N VAL A 91 9.08 9.56 13.90
CA VAL A 91 8.06 9.55 12.84
C VAL A 91 7.40 10.92 12.72
N VAL A 92 7.42 11.49 11.52
CA VAL A 92 6.69 12.70 11.17
C VAL A 92 5.50 12.35 10.28
N PHE A 93 4.29 12.65 10.72
CA PHE A 93 3.10 12.52 9.89
C PHE A 93 2.78 13.83 9.17
N ASN A 94 2.73 13.79 7.85
CA ASN A 94 2.34 14.89 6.97
C ASN A 94 0.91 14.66 6.46
N VAL A 95 -0.09 15.18 7.17
CA VAL A 95 -1.52 14.95 6.88
C VAL A 95 -2.04 16.02 5.91
N ILE A 96 -2.41 15.59 4.71
CA ILE A 96 -2.98 16.44 3.66
C ILE A 96 -4.44 16.04 3.43
N TYR A 97 -5.37 16.94 3.76
CA TYR A 97 -6.79 16.63 3.84
C TYR A 97 -7.65 17.61 3.04
N ASN A 98 -8.76 17.11 2.48
CA ASN A 98 -9.77 17.92 1.80
C ASN A 98 -11.06 18.06 2.62
N THR A 99 -11.38 17.09 3.47
CA THR A 99 -12.56 17.11 4.36
C THR A 99 -12.15 16.89 5.82
N ALA A 100 -13.06 17.19 6.76
CA ALA A 100 -12.79 17.01 8.19
C ALA A 100 -12.49 15.54 8.56
N VAL A 101 -13.15 14.57 7.92
CA VAL A 101 -12.94 13.12 8.16
C VAL A 101 -11.54 12.67 7.77
N GLN A 102 -10.95 13.30 6.75
CA GLN A 102 -9.58 13.03 6.27
C GLN A 102 -8.51 13.68 7.15
N ASN A 103 -8.88 14.69 7.95
CA ASN A 103 -8.01 15.30 8.95
C ASN A 103 -7.93 14.43 10.21
N ILE A 104 -7.41 13.21 10.06
CA ILE A 104 -7.45 12.16 11.10
C ILE A 104 -6.78 12.60 12.40
N SER A 105 -7.33 12.17 13.54
CA SER A 105 -6.91 12.64 14.87
C SER A 105 -5.48 12.20 15.23
N ASN A 106 -4.86 12.91 16.19
CA ASN A 106 -3.57 12.46 16.74
C ASN A 106 -3.67 11.08 17.40
N ALA A 107 -4.83 10.71 17.97
CA ALA A 107 -5.05 9.37 18.52
C ALA A 107 -5.02 8.29 17.43
N GLN A 108 -5.57 8.56 16.23
CA GLN A 108 -5.46 7.65 15.10
C GLN A 108 -4.02 7.52 14.61
N LEU A 109 -3.27 8.63 14.53
CA LEU A 109 -1.84 8.62 14.19
C LEU A 109 -1.00 7.86 15.22
N GLN A 110 -1.23 8.10 16.51
CA GLN A 110 -0.56 7.38 17.59
C GLN A 110 -0.85 5.88 17.51
N SER A 111 -2.11 5.50 17.23
CA SER A 111 -2.46 4.08 17.07
C SER A 111 -1.70 3.40 15.92
N GLN A 112 -1.25 4.17 14.90
CA GLN A 112 -0.40 3.63 13.85
C GLN A 112 1.03 3.37 14.33
N VAL A 113 1.57 4.27 15.16
CA VAL A 113 2.90 4.10 15.79
C VAL A 113 2.87 2.90 16.74
N ASP A 114 1.80 2.74 17.52
CA ASP A 114 1.62 1.58 18.40
C ASP A 114 1.61 0.28 17.58
N VAL A 115 0.87 0.25 16.47
CA VAL A 115 0.85 -0.89 15.54
C VAL A 115 2.24 -1.20 14.96
N LEU A 116 3.00 -0.18 14.54
CA LEU A 116 4.36 -0.40 14.04
C LEU A 116 5.25 -1.01 15.12
N ASN A 117 5.19 -0.51 16.36
CA ASN A 117 5.94 -1.08 17.47
C ASN A 117 5.51 -2.51 17.79
N GLU A 118 4.21 -2.82 17.75
CA GLU A 118 3.70 -4.17 17.97
C GLU A 118 4.22 -5.15 16.91
N ASP A 119 4.11 -4.79 15.63
CA ASP A 119 4.47 -5.64 14.50
C ASP A 119 5.99 -5.84 14.42
N PHE A 120 6.77 -4.77 14.59
CA PHE A 120 8.23 -4.82 14.53
C PHE A 120 8.86 -5.44 15.79
N ALA A 121 8.14 -5.53 16.91
CA ALA A 121 8.56 -6.29 18.10
C ALA A 121 7.97 -7.70 18.16
N ALA A 122 7.15 -8.11 17.17
CA ALA A 122 6.37 -9.36 17.19
C ALA A 122 5.55 -9.56 18.48
N THR A 123 4.93 -8.48 18.98
CA THR A 123 4.04 -8.46 20.17
C THR A 123 2.57 -8.29 19.80
N ASN A 124 2.25 -8.20 18.51
CA ASN A 124 0.89 -8.15 17.99
C ASN A 124 0.08 -9.41 18.34
N THR A 125 -1.14 -9.24 18.87
CA THR A 125 -1.94 -10.35 19.42
C THR A 125 -2.58 -11.26 18.38
N ASP A 126 -2.66 -10.81 17.13
CA ASP A 126 -3.19 -11.56 15.98
C ASP A 126 -2.18 -12.54 15.37
N TYR A 127 -1.06 -12.75 16.05
CA TYR A 127 -0.02 -13.69 15.64
C TYR A 127 -0.51 -15.14 15.59
N ASN A 128 -0.33 -15.79 14.44
CA ASN A 128 -0.62 -17.22 14.29
C ASN A 128 0.65 -18.04 14.59
N ALA A 129 0.70 -18.69 15.75
CA ALA A 129 1.81 -19.55 16.16
C ALA A 129 2.06 -20.76 15.24
N SER A 130 1.04 -21.19 14.49
CA SER A 130 1.13 -22.30 13.53
C SER A 130 1.56 -21.85 12.12
N ASN A 131 1.88 -20.56 11.92
CA ASN A 131 2.36 -20.07 10.63
C ASN A 131 3.78 -20.60 10.34
N VAL A 132 4.01 -21.06 9.11
CA VAL A 132 5.32 -21.52 8.60
C VAL A 132 6.43 -20.47 8.72
N TYR A 133 6.08 -19.18 8.79
CA TYR A 133 7.04 -18.09 8.96
C TYR A 133 7.41 -17.79 10.42
N ASN A 134 6.99 -18.62 11.38
CA ASN A 134 7.26 -18.38 12.81
C ASN A 134 8.76 -18.32 13.16
N GLY A 135 9.60 -19.05 12.41
CA GLY A 135 11.06 -19.03 12.57
C GLY A 135 11.74 -17.73 12.13
N VAL A 136 11.05 -16.86 11.38
CA VAL A 136 11.59 -15.61 10.82
C VAL A 136 10.81 -14.37 11.28
N LYS A 137 10.05 -14.48 12.37
CA LYS A 137 9.30 -13.35 12.93
C LYS A 137 10.25 -12.20 13.33
N ALA A 138 9.75 -10.98 13.26
CA ALA A 138 10.50 -9.75 13.55
C ALA A 138 11.09 -9.63 14.97
N GLY A 139 10.76 -10.53 15.91
CA GLY A 139 10.79 -10.33 17.37
C GLY A 139 12.06 -9.76 18.04
N GLU A 140 13.20 -9.67 17.34
CA GLU A 140 14.43 -9.04 17.86
C GLU A 140 15.10 -8.08 16.86
N ILE A 141 14.34 -7.41 15.98
CA ILE A 141 14.93 -6.41 15.07
C ILE A 141 15.32 -5.08 15.75
N ASN A 142 15.03 -4.92 17.05
CA ASN A 142 15.53 -3.81 17.87
C ASN A 142 15.21 -2.41 17.29
N ILE A 143 14.03 -2.25 16.69
CA ILE A 143 13.53 -0.97 16.17
C ILE A 143 12.37 -0.50 17.04
N ARG A 144 12.36 0.78 17.38
CA ARG A 144 11.24 1.47 18.05
C ARG A 144 10.86 2.72 17.29
N PHE A 145 9.59 2.87 16.96
CA PHE A 145 9.03 4.07 16.35
C PHE A 145 8.47 5.00 17.43
N VAL A 146 8.75 6.30 17.31
CA VAL A 146 8.25 7.33 18.23
C VAL A 146 7.62 8.45 17.42
N LEU A 147 6.39 8.84 17.78
CA LEU A 147 5.73 9.99 17.18
C LEU A 147 6.51 11.26 17.54
N ASP A 148 7.08 11.93 16.55
CA ASP A 148 7.91 13.13 16.73
C ASP A 148 7.12 14.40 16.40
N ALA A 149 6.46 14.43 15.23
CA ALA A 149 5.71 15.60 14.80
C ALA A 149 4.52 15.25 13.91
N VAL A 150 3.55 16.16 13.87
CA VAL A 150 2.42 16.11 12.95
C VAL A 150 2.29 17.45 12.24
N VAL A 151 2.45 17.45 10.92
CA VAL A 151 2.24 18.61 10.06
C VAL A 151 0.94 18.41 9.30
N ARG A 152 0.08 19.42 9.27
CA ARG A 152 -1.25 19.32 8.65
C ARG A 152 -1.46 20.41 7.61
N LYS A 153 -2.06 20.07 6.47
CA LYS A 153 -2.39 21.02 5.40
C LYS A 153 -3.73 20.68 4.76
N SER A 154 -4.62 21.67 4.71
CA SER A 154 -5.84 21.60 3.90
C SER A 154 -5.48 21.69 2.42
N SER A 155 -6.17 20.93 1.57
CA SER A 155 -6.00 20.91 0.12
C SER A 155 -7.34 20.79 -0.59
N THR A 156 -7.48 21.40 -1.76
CA THR A 156 -8.65 21.23 -2.64
C THR A 156 -8.56 19.99 -3.52
N LYS A 157 -7.38 19.35 -3.60
CA LYS A 157 -7.18 18.11 -4.37
C LYS A 157 -8.00 16.98 -3.74
N LYS A 158 -8.73 16.23 -4.57
CA LYS A 158 -9.57 15.10 -4.13
C LYS A 158 -8.87 13.74 -4.22
N SER A 159 -7.76 13.68 -4.93
CA SER A 159 -6.93 12.49 -5.06
C SER A 159 -5.49 12.87 -5.40
N TRP A 160 -4.60 11.90 -5.20
CA TRP A 160 -3.18 11.96 -5.53
C TRP A 160 -2.78 10.77 -6.39
N ARG A 161 -1.68 10.92 -7.13
CA ARG A 161 -1.04 9.85 -7.91
C ARG A 161 0.25 9.41 -7.21
N THR A 162 0.86 8.34 -7.69
CA THR A 162 2.17 7.83 -7.23
C THR A 162 3.33 8.62 -7.86
N ASP A 163 3.18 9.94 -8.01
CA ASP A 163 4.14 10.85 -8.66
C ASP A 163 4.86 11.78 -7.66
N ASP A 164 4.78 11.45 -6.38
CA ASP A 164 5.35 12.21 -5.25
C ASP A 164 4.88 13.67 -5.13
N ALA A 165 3.85 14.11 -5.87
CA ALA A 165 3.37 15.50 -5.80
C ALA A 165 2.93 15.92 -4.39
N MET A 166 2.48 14.97 -3.55
CA MET A 166 2.12 15.24 -2.15
C MET A 166 3.32 15.54 -1.25
N LYS A 167 4.53 15.16 -1.68
CA LYS A 167 5.78 15.35 -0.95
C LYS A 167 6.43 16.72 -1.20
N PHE A 168 5.82 17.56 -2.06
CA PHE A 168 6.34 18.87 -2.41
C PHE A 168 5.33 19.99 -2.13
N ALA A 169 5.74 21.00 -1.36
CA ALA A 169 4.93 22.19 -1.08
C ALA A 169 4.54 22.94 -2.36
N SER A 170 5.43 22.99 -3.35
CA SER A 170 5.21 23.58 -4.68
C SER A 170 4.08 22.91 -5.46
N SER A 171 3.81 21.63 -5.20
CA SER A 171 2.74 20.85 -5.83
C SER A 171 1.49 20.75 -4.95
N GLY A 172 1.38 21.61 -3.94
CA GLY A 172 0.26 21.64 -2.99
C GLY A 172 0.39 20.63 -1.83
N GLY A 173 1.50 19.90 -1.75
CA GLY A 173 1.82 18.94 -0.70
C GLY A 173 2.53 19.55 0.51
N ILE A 174 3.30 18.73 1.21
CA ILE A 174 4.16 19.11 2.35
C ILE A 174 5.57 18.55 2.10
N ASN A 175 6.60 19.38 2.21
CA ASN A 175 8.01 18.95 2.09
C ASN A 175 8.39 18.02 3.25
N ALA A 176 9.28 17.05 3.00
CA ALA A 176 9.82 16.19 4.03
C ALA A 176 10.48 17.00 5.17
N THR A 177 10.26 16.57 6.41
CA THR A 177 10.89 17.15 7.60
C THR A 177 12.08 16.28 8.01
N SER A 178 13.29 16.83 7.93
CA SER A 178 14.54 16.17 8.33
C SER A 178 14.67 14.69 7.89
N PRO A 179 14.45 14.36 6.59
CA PRO A 179 14.37 12.98 6.11
C PRO A 179 15.64 12.14 6.32
N THR A 180 16.79 12.76 6.57
CA THR A 180 18.03 12.06 6.92
C THR A 180 18.04 11.48 8.35
N THR A 181 17.06 11.85 9.18
CA THR A 181 17.00 11.47 10.61
C THR A 181 15.59 11.04 11.06
N LYS A 182 14.58 11.16 10.18
CA LYS A 182 13.17 10.92 10.53
C LYS A 182 12.46 10.20 9.41
N LEU A 183 11.62 9.23 9.77
CA LEU A 183 10.67 8.61 8.86
C LEU A 183 9.53 9.59 8.60
N ASN A 184 9.38 10.01 7.34
CA ASN A 184 8.27 10.84 6.91
C ASN A 184 7.14 9.95 6.37
N ILE A 185 5.93 10.11 6.93
CA ILE A 185 4.73 9.42 6.47
C ILE A 185 3.71 10.45 6.00
N TRP A 186 3.43 10.50 4.71
CA TRP A 186 2.37 11.34 4.16
C TRP A 186 1.03 10.60 4.25
N VAL A 187 0.04 11.26 4.82
CA VAL A 187 -1.33 10.75 4.90
C VAL A 187 -2.20 11.61 3.99
N VAL A 188 -2.77 10.99 2.96
CA VAL A 188 -3.58 11.70 1.96
C VAL A 188 -5.01 11.18 1.91
N ASN A 189 -5.88 11.90 1.21
CA ASN A 189 -7.29 11.53 1.09
C ASN A 189 -7.55 10.24 0.30
N LYS A 190 -7.03 10.15 -0.92
CA LYS A 190 -7.20 9.01 -1.83
C LYS A 190 -6.02 9.00 -2.78
N MET A 191 -5.45 7.82 -3.00
CA MET A 191 -4.43 7.61 -4.04
C MET A 191 -5.02 6.78 -5.17
N VAL A 192 -4.71 7.17 -6.40
CA VAL A 192 -5.16 6.48 -7.60
C VAL A 192 -3.96 6.18 -8.49
N ALA A 193 -3.82 4.92 -8.88
CA ALA A 193 -2.84 4.48 -9.84
C ALA A 193 -3.49 3.50 -10.84
N GLN A 194 -3.17 3.67 -12.12
CA GLN A 194 -3.77 2.92 -13.24
C GLN A 194 -5.31 2.77 -13.15
N GLY A 195 -6.00 3.84 -12.75
CA GLY A 195 -7.47 3.88 -12.63
C GLY A 195 -8.04 3.24 -11.36
N SER A 196 -7.22 2.63 -10.51
CA SER A 196 -7.65 1.96 -9.27
C SER A 196 -7.19 2.71 -8.02
N THR A 197 -7.96 2.59 -6.93
CA THR A 197 -7.52 3.11 -5.63
C THR A 197 -6.44 2.20 -5.06
N ILE A 198 -5.35 2.79 -4.55
CA ILE A 198 -4.27 2.07 -3.87
C ILE A 198 -4.23 2.44 -2.40
N LEU A 199 -3.64 1.56 -1.57
CA LEU A 199 -3.63 1.76 -0.12
C LEU A 199 -2.46 2.64 0.33
N GLY A 200 -1.31 2.48 -0.32
CA GLY A 200 -0.06 3.13 0.01
C GLY A 200 1.06 2.77 -0.97
N TYR A 201 2.19 3.45 -0.80
CA TYR A 201 3.47 3.10 -1.41
C TYR A 201 4.61 3.67 -0.55
N ALA A 202 5.81 3.14 -0.73
CA ALA A 202 7.04 3.62 -0.12
C ALA A 202 8.08 3.97 -1.19
N GLN A 203 9.12 4.68 -0.76
CA GLN A 203 10.37 4.76 -1.50
C GLN A 203 11.37 3.77 -0.89
N PHE A 204 12.01 2.94 -1.72
CA PHE A 204 13.13 2.10 -1.28
C PHE A 204 14.36 2.94 -0.93
N PRO A 205 15.25 2.45 -0.05
CA PRO A 205 16.53 3.09 0.22
C PRO A 205 17.35 3.36 -1.05
N GLY A 206 18.12 4.45 -1.04
CA GLY A 206 18.92 4.91 -2.19
C GLY A 206 18.22 5.91 -3.10
N GLY A 207 16.89 6.08 -2.96
CA GLY A 207 16.12 7.11 -3.64
C GLY A 207 16.46 8.55 -3.19
N ALA A 208 15.77 9.53 -3.75
CA ALA A 208 16.02 10.94 -3.44
C ALA A 208 15.57 11.28 -2.00
N THR A 209 16.42 11.98 -1.26
CA THR A 209 16.15 12.39 0.13
C THR A 209 14.89 13.25 0.29
N ALA A 210 14.55 14.07 -0.71
CA ALA A 210 13.38 14.94 -0.66
C ALA A 210 12.04 14.18 -0.69
N THR A 211 12.04 12.95 -1.21
CA THR A 211 10.85 12.10 -1.37
C THR A 211 10.92 10.84 -0.50
N ASP A 212 11.93 10.73 0.36
CA ASP A 212 12.14 9.56 1.21
C ASP A 212 11.01 9.38 2.23
N GLY A 213 10.53 8.14 2.35
CA GLY A 213 9.47 7.76 3.28
C GLY A 213 8.28 7.05 2.62
N VAL A 214 7.12 7.16 3.28
CA VAL A 214 5.92 6.35 3.01
C VAL A 214 4.72 7.24 2.75
N VAL A 215 3.80 6.83 1.86
CA VAL A 215 2.52 7.49 1.63
C VAL A 215 1.38 6.52 1.88
N LEU A 216 0.36 6.96 2.61
CA LEU A 216 -0.80 6.17 3.02
C LEU A 216 -2.11 6.92 2.77
N GLY A 217 -3.18 6.18 2.49
CA GLY A 217 -4.54 6.71 2.57
C GLY A 217 -4.94 6.92 4.04
N TYR A 218 -5.66 8.01 4.34
CA TYR A 218 -6.10 8.33 5.71
C TYR A 218 -6.91 7.20 6.35
N ASN A 219 -7.73 6.50 5.57
CA ASN A 219 -8.57 5.41 6.02
C ASN A 219 -7.85 4.05 6.10
N PHE A 220 -6.55 4.02 5.76
CA PHE A 220 -5.67 2.87 5.92
C PHE A 220 -4.52 3.14 6.90
N THR A 221 -4.61 4.24 7.66
CA THR A 221 -3.62 4.67 8.65
C THR A 221 -4.19 4.51 10.05
N GLY A 222 -3.53 3.72 10.90
CA GLY A 222 -3.93 3.42 12.26
C GLY A 222 -4.89 2.24 12.38
N ARG A 223 -5.43 2.05 13.59
CA ARG A 223 -6.39 0.98 13.93
C ARG A 223 -7.65 1.48 14.65
N THR A 224 -7.84 2.79 14.71
CA THR A 224 -8.99 3.48 15.32
C THR A 224 -9.38 4.68 14.47
N GLY A 225 -10.52 5.32 14.77
CA GLY A 225 -10.99 6.49 14.03
C GLY A 225 -11.53 6.14 12.65
N SER A 226 -11.13 6.91 11.63
CA SER A 226 -11.71 6.88 10.28
C SER A 226 -11.17 5.75 9.38
N VAL A 227 -10.81 4.60 9.96
CA VAL A 227 -10.22 3.46 9.22
C VAL A 227 -11.28 2.63 8.50
N SER A 228 -10.94 2.04 7.35
CA SER A 228 -11.84 1.22 6.53
C SER A 228 -11.41 -0.25 6.49
N ALA A 229 -12.34 -1.16 6.79
CA ALA A 229 -12.13 -2.59 6.59
C ALA A 229 -12.01 -2.92 5.08
N PRO A 230 -11.29 -3.99 4.71
CA PRO A 230 -10.57 -4.93 5.57
C PRO A 230 -9.19 -4.42 6.04
N TYR A 231 -8.78 -3.22 5.62
CA TYR A 231 -7.45 -2.64 5.88
C TYR A 231 -7.42 -1.68 7.07
N ASN A 232 -8.03 -2.08 8.19
CA ASN A 232 -8.26 -1.23 9.36
C ASN A 232 -7.42 -1.60 10.59
N LYS A 233 -6.33 -2.36 10.40
CA LYS A 233 -5.45 -2.84 11.47
C LYS A 233 -4.06 -2.17 11.46
N GLY A 234 -3.86 -1.12 10.67
CA GLY A 234 -2.58 -0.42 10.53
C GLY A 234 -1.49 -1.16 9.74
N ARG A 235 -1.79 -2.35 9.20
CA ARG A 235 -0.81 -3.19 8.46
C ARG A 235 -0.37 -2.62 7.12
N THR A 236 -1.10 -1.65 6.56
CA THR A 236 -0.63 -0.95 5.36
C THR A 236 0.66 -0.19 5.67
N ALA A 237 0.74 0.54 6.78
CA ALA A 237 1.99 1.20 7.16
C ALA A 237 3.09 0.18 7.48
N THR A 238 2.79 -0.91 8.19
CA THR A 238 3.77 -1.99 8.46
C THR A 238 4.39 -2.53 7.16
N HIS A 239 3.55 -2.77 6.15
CA HIS A 239 3.98 -3.20 4.81
C HIS A 239 4.88 -2.17 4.14
N GLU A 240 4.44 -0.92 4.04
CA GLU A 240 5.20 0.14 3.37
C GLU A 240 6.50 0.50 4.12
N VAL A 241 6.52 0.45 5.45
CA VAL A 241 7.73 0.64 6.25
C VAL A 241 8.71 -0.53 6.04
N GLY A 242 8.21 -1.75 5.80
CA GLY A 242 9.05 -2.86 5.34
C GLY A 242 9.80 -2.52 4.05
N HIS A 243 9.11 -1.96 3.05
CA HIS A 243 9.75 -1.49 1.82
C HIS A 243 10.76 -0.36 2.06
N TRP A 244 10.41 0.61 2.91
CA TRP A 244 11.34 1.67 3.32
C TRP A 244 12.58 1.12 4.04
N LEU A 245 12.47 -0.03 4.72
CA LEU A 245 13.58 -0.80 5.30
C LEU A 245 14.16 -1.86 4.36
N ASN A 246 14.01 -1.66 3.04
CA ASN A 246 14.58 -2.48 1.97
C ASN A 246 13.97 -3.90 1.79
N LEU A 247 12.83 -4.22 2.41
CA LEU A 247 12.16 -5.50 2.16
C LEU A 247 11.38 -5.46 0.84
N ARG A 248 11.58 -6.47 -0.01
CA ARG A 248 10.82 -6.66 -1.26
C ARG A 248 9.51 -7.39 -0.99
N HIS A 249 8.60 -7.38 -1.96
CA HIS A 249 7.45 -8.27 -1.86
C HIS A 249 7.89 -9.73 -1.88
N ILE A 250 7.19 -10.59 -1.13
CA ILE A 250 7.59 -12.00 -0.93
C ILE A 250 7.54 -12.84 -2.22
N TRP A 251 6.83 -12.39 -3.25
CA TRP A 251 6.78 -13.03 -4.57
C TRP A 251 7.88 -12.54 -5.53
N GLY A 252 8.76 -11.64 -5.07
CA GLY A 252 9.97 -11.23 -5.78
C GLY A 252 9.79 -10.06 -6.76
N ASP A 253 8.63 -9.41 -6.80
CA ASP A 253 8.38 -8.23 -7.65
C ASP A 253 8.63 -8.47 -9.15
N ALA A 254 8.57 -9.74 -9.59
CA ALA A 254 8.83 -10.19 -10.96
C ALA A 254 7.59 -10.12 -11.87
#